data_AF-A0A0K8QUN7-F1
#
_entry.id   AF-A0A0K8QUN7-F1
#
_cell.length_a   1.000
_cell.length_b   1.000
_cell.length_c   1.000
_cell.angle_alpha   90.00
_cell.angle_beta   90.00
_cell.angle_gamma   90.00
#
_symmetry.space_group_name_H-M   'P 1'
#
loop_
_entity.id
_entity.type
_entity.pdbx_description
1 polymer ?
#
loop_
_entity_poly.entity_id
_entity_poly.type
_entity_poly.pdbx_seq_one_letter_code
_entity_poly.pdbx_strand_id
1 'polypeptide(L)'
;MNENQNFMDNLLDKAEDLAKTSFELMRLKMVDKLSEVLSSALPGIILGVVMLFMVLMLSIAASLYLGDLAGQSWYGFLIVSGFYLMIIIILYLFRAPVKKRISDTIIKKTLN
;
A
#
# COMPACT_ATOMS: atom_id res chain seq x y z
N MET A 1 -35.56 42.48 -27.71
CA MET A 1 -34.44 41.64 -27.22
C MET A 1 -34.72 41.39 -25.75
N ASN A 2 -34.93 40.13 -25.36
CA ASN A 2 -35.64 39.79 -24.12
C ASN A 2 -34.64 39.69 -22.95
N GLU A 3 -34.81 40.50 -21.90
CA GLU A 3 -33.95 40.56 -20.70
C GLU A 3 -33.70 39.20 -20.04
N ASN A 4 -34.63 38.25 -20.20
CA ASN A 4 -34.55 36.91 -19.63
C ASN A 4 -33.41 36.04 -20.22
N GLN A 5 -32.99 36.30 -21.47
CA GLN A 5 -31.85 35.59 -22.07
C GLN A 5 -30.53 36.01 -21.44
N ASN A 6 -30.33 37.32 -21.23
CA ASN A 6 -29.12 37.84 -20.57
C ASN A 6 -28.95 37.34 -19.12
N PHE A 7 -30.06 37.13 -18.41
CA PHE A 7 -30.00 36.58 -17.04
C PHE A 7 -29.57 35.10 -17.04
N MET A 8 -30.10 34.29 -17.96
CA MET A 8 -29.70 32.89 -18.11
C MET A 8 -28.24 32.75 -18.55
N ASP A 9 -27.78 33.58 -19.49
CA ASP A 9 -26.39 33.57 -19.95
C ASP A 9 -25.43 33.93 -18.81
N ASN A 10 -25.76 34.94 -17.99
CA ASN A 10 -24.93 35.35 -16.86
C ASN A 10 -24.89 34.31 -15.71
N LEU A 11 -25.95 33.51 -15.54
CA LEU A 11 -25.94 32.38 -14.59
C LEU A 11 -25.13 31.19 -15.13
N LEU A 12 -25.20 30.93 -16.44
CA LEU A 12 -24.39 29.91 -17.10
C LEU A 12 -22.90 30.26 -17.03
N ASP A 13 -22.54 31.52 -17.28
CA ASP A 13 -21.15 32.00 -17.17
C ASP A 13 -20.61 31.83 -15.74
N LYS A 14 -21.39 32.20 -14.73
CA LYS A 14 -21.00 32.00 -13.31
C LYS A 14 -20.88 30.53 -12.95
N ALA A 15 -21.78 29.68 -13.45
CA ALA A 15 -21.72 28.23 -13.22
C ALA A 15 -20.50 27.61 -13.90
N GLU A 16 -20.14 28.07 -15.10
CA GLU A 16 -18.93 27.65 -15.81
C GLU A 16 -17.66 28.06 -15.06
N ASP A 17 -17.60 29.31 -14.56
CA ASP A 17 -16.47 29.79 -13.76
C ASP A 17 -16.31 29.01 -12.44
N LEU A 18 -17.43 28.68 -11.78
CA LEU A 18 -17.43 27.85 -10.58
C LEU A 18 -17.00 26.40 -10.90
N ALA A 19 -17.43 25.86 -12.04
CA ALA A 19 -17.02 24.53 -12.49
C ALA A 19 -15.53 24.47 -12.85
N LYS A 20 -15.02 25.48 -13.58
CA LYS A 20 -13.59 25.64 -13.87
C LYS A 20 -12.76 25.74 -12.60
N THR A 21 -13.18 26.60 -11.66
CA THR A 21 -12.50 26.78 -10.37
C THR A 21 -12.51 25.48 -9.56
N SER A 22 -13.65 24.78 -9.51
CA SER A 22 -13.77 23.49 -8.81
C SER A 22 -12.88 22.42 -9.42
N PHE A 23 -12.78 22.38 -10.75
CA PHE A 23 -11.91 21.46 -11.48
C PHE A 23 -10.43 21.76 -11.24
N GLU A 24 -10.06 23.04 -11.24
CA GLU A 24 -8.69 23.49 -10.97
C GLU A 24 -8.27 23.20 -9.52
N LEU A 25 -9.15 23.48 -8.55
CA LEU A 25 -8.95 23.09 -7.15
C LEU A 25 -8.82 21.58 -6.98
N MET A 26 -9.63 20.79 -7.70
CA MET A 26 -9.53 19.34 -7.66
C MET A 26 -8.18 18.87 -8.23
N ARG A 27 -7.75 19.41 -9.37
CA ARG A 27 -6.45 19.10 -9.98
C ARG A 27 -5.31 19.41 -9.02
N LEU A 28 -5.31 20.59 -8.41
CA LEU A 28 -4.28 21.02 -7.48
C LEU A 28 -4.26 20.10 -6.24
N LYS A 29 -5.42 19.85 -5.64
CA LYS A 29 -5.56 18.98 -4.46
C LYS A 29 -5.17 17.53 -4.72
N MET A 30 -5.40 17.02 -5.93
CA MET A 30 -4.90 15.70 -6.33
C MET A 30 -3.38 15.70 -6.40
N VAL A 31 -2.76 16.68 -7.04
CA VAL A 31 -1.28 16.78 -7.15
C VAL A 31 -0.64 16.90 -5.77
N ASP A 32 -1.21 17.70 -4.87
CA ASP A 32 -0.72 17.87 -3.51
C ASP A 32 -0.82 16.57 -2.71
N LYS A 33 -1.99 15.91 -2.73
CA LYS A 33 -2.16 14.61 -2.04
C LYS A 33 -1.25 13.52 -2.60
N LEU A 34 -1.10 13.46 -3.92
CA LEU A 34 -0.20 12.49 -4.56
C LEU A 34 1.24 12.78 -4.18
N SER A 35 1.66 14.04 -4.18
CA SER A 35 2.99 14.44 -3.74
C SER A 35 3.22 14.07 -2.29
N GLU A 36 2.28 14.34 -1.38
CA GLU A 36 2.41 14.00 0.04
C GLU A 36 2.50 12.49 0.28
N VAL A 37 1.67 11.69 -0.41
CA VAL A 37 1.73 10.22 -0.33
C VAL A 37 3.05 9.71 -0.94
N LEU A 38 3.44 10.20 -2.10
CA LEU A 38 4.68 9.75 -2.75
C LEU A 38 5.91 10.17 -1.94
N SER A 39 5.98 11.40 -1.44
CA SER A 39 7.09 11.90 -0.63
C SER A 39 7.24 11.13 0.68
N SER A 40 6.14 10.69 1.29
CA SER A 40 6.18 9.86 2.51
C SER A 40 6.43 8.38 2.22
N ALA A 41 5.92 7.84 1.11
CA ALA A 41 6.03 6.42 0.77
C ALA A 41 7.32 6.06 0.03
N LEU A 42 7.84 6.93 -0.84
CA LEU A 42 9.03 6.67 -1.67
C LEU A 42 10.24 6.22 -0.83
N PRO A 43 10.63 6.92 0.26
CA PRO A 43 11.76 6.49 1.08
C PRO A 43 11.53 5.10 1.70
N GLY A 44 10.31 4.84 2.15
CA GLY A 44 9.93 3.54 2.72
C GLY A 44 9.95 2.41 1.69
N ILE A 45 9.51 2.67 0.45
CA ILE A 45 9.57 1.71 -0.65
C ILE A 45 11.02 1.40 -1.01
N ILE A 46 11.88 2.42 -1.13
CA ILE A 46 13.31 2.24 -1.45
C ILE A 46 13.98 1.38 -0.38
N LEU A 47 13.80 1.72 0.90
CA LEU A 47 14.31 0.91 2.02
C LEU A 47 13.76 -0.51 2.00
N GLY A 48 12.46 -0.67 1.73
CA GLY A 48 11.80 -1.97 1.64
C GLY A 48 12.38 -2.84 0.51
N VAL A 49 12.64 -2.26 -0.66
CA VAL A 49 13.27 -2.97 -1.79
C VAL A 49 14.69 -3.39 -1.43
N VAL A 50 15.50 -2.49 -0.86
CA VAL A 50 16.88 -2.83 -0.45
C VAL A 50 16.88 -3.95 0.60
N MET A 51 15.99 -3.87 1.59
CA MET A 51 15.85 -4.90 2.61
C MET A 51 15.38 -6.23 2.01
N LEU A 52 14.45 -6.21 1.05
CA LEU A 52 14.01 -7.42 0.35
C LEU A 52 15.18 -8.09 -0.39
N PHE A 53 15.99 -7.32 -1.12
CA PHE A 53 17.18 -7.83 -1.81
C PHE A 53 18.20 -8.42 -0.82
N MET A 54 18.43 -7.76 0.31
CA MET A 54 19.30 -8.28 1.37
C MET A 54 18.81 -9.63 1.89
N VAL A 55 17.52 -9.76 2.22
CA VAL A 55 16.92 -11.00 2.72
C VAL A 55 17.00 -12.11 1.67
N LEU A 56 16.76 -11.80 0.39
CA LEU A 56 16.90 -12.75 -0.70
C LEU A 56 18.34 -13.28 -0.82
N MET A 57 19.33 -12.39 -0.79
CA MET A 57 20.74 -12.79 -0.82
C MET A 57 21.12 -13.64 0.40
N LEU A 58 20.68 -13.26 1.60
CA LEU A 58 20.88 -14.07 2.80
C LEU A 58 20.24 -15.46 2.68
N SER A 59 19.05 -15.54 2.10
CA SER A 59 18.33 -16.81 1.90
C SER A 59 19.08 -17.73 0.93
N ILE A 60 19.62 -17.16 -0.15
CA ILE A 60 20.43 -17.90 -1.13
C ILE A 60 21.74 -18.34 -0.47
N ALA A 61 22.42 -17.47 0.27
CA ALA A 61 23.66 -17.80 0.96
C ALA A 61 23.45 -18.89 2.02
N ALA A 62 22.40 -18.79 2.84
CA ALA A 62 22.02 -19.81 3.80
C ALA A 62 21.71 -21.14 3.09
N SER A 63 20.93 -21.10 2.01
CA SER A 63 20.62 -22.28 1.21
C SER A 63 21.90 -22.94 0.67
N LEU A 64 22.82 -22.18 0.08
CA LEU A 64 24.07 -22.73 -0.44
C LEU A 64 24.94 -23.31 0.67
N TYR A 65 25.05 -22.64 1.82
CA TYR A 65 25.81 -23.13 2.96
C TYR A 65 25.24 -24.44 3.54
N LEU A 66 23.92 -24.51 3.73
CA LEU A 66 23.25 -25.74 4.17
C LEU A 66 23.34 -26.85 3.10
N GLY A 67 23.27 -26.47 1.81
CA GLY A 67 23.38 -27.39 0.69
C GLY A 67 24.76 -28.01 0.55
N ASP A 68 25.82 -27.23 0.79
CA ASP A 68 27.21 -27.70 0.79
C ASP A 68 27.46 -28.69 1.94
N LEU A 69 26.93 -28.39 3.14
CA LEU A 69 26.98 -29.30 4.29
C LEU A 69 26.22 -30.62 4.05
N ALA A 70 25.13 -30.56 3.30
CA ALA A 70 24.31 -31.71 2.94
C ALA A 70 24.86 -32.47 1.70
N GLY A 71 25.95 -32.00 1.10
CA GLY A 71 26.60 -32.60 -0.07
C GLY A 71 25.87 -32.38 -1.40
N GLN A 72 24.68 -31.77 -1.40
CA GLN A 72 23.96 -31.37 -2.61
C GLN A 72 23.15 -30.09 -2.40
N SER A 73 23.32 -29.11 -3.29
CA SER A 73 22.71 -27.78 -3.17
C SER A 73 21.19 -27.76 -3.06
N TRP A 74 20.48 -28.78 -3.57
CA TRP A 74 19.02 -28.83 -3.54
C TRP A 74 18.46 -29.01 -2.12
N TYR A 75 19.20 -29.67 -1.22
CA TYR A 75 18.77 -29.86 0.18
C TYR A 75 18.69 -28.53 0.94
N GLY A 76 19.63 -27.62 0.68
CA GLY A 76 19.64 -26.30 1.29
C GLY A 76 18.38 -25.49 0.96
N PHE A 77 17.96 -25.51 -0.31
CA PHE A 77 16.74 -24.83 -0.73
C PHE A 77 15.49 -25.47 -0.13
N LEU A 78 15.49 -26.80 0.02
CA LEU A 78 14.37 -27.55 0.58
C LEU A 78 14.16 -27.22 2.07
N ILE A 79 15.24 -27.14 2.84
CA ILE A 79 15.20 -26.75 4.26
C ILE A 79 14.71 -25.30 4.42
N VAL A 80 15.27 -24.37 3.64
CA VAL A 80 14.87 -22.95 3.70
C VAL A 80 13.41 -22.76 3.28
N SER A 81 12.97 -23.45 2.21
CA SER A 81 11.56 -23.44 1.77
C SER A 81 10.61 -24.03 2.83
N GLY A 82 10.99 -25.14 3.46
CA GLY A 82 10.22 -25.74 4.55
C GLY A 82 10.07 -24.80 5.75
N PHE A 83 11.13 -24.07 6.11
CA PHE A 83 11.09 -23.06 7.16
C PHE A 83 10.13 -21.92 6.81
N TYR A 84 10.18 -21.39 5.58
CA TYR A 84 9.22 -20.39 5.12
C TYR A 84 7.77 -20.90 5.14
N LEU A 85 7.54 -22.14 4.73
CA LEU A 85 6.22 -22.77 4.75
C LEU A 85 5.70 -22.90 6.18
N MET A 86 6.55 -23.25 7.14
CA MET A 86 6.21 -23.30 8.56
C MET A 86 5.80 -21.92 9.11
N ILE A 87 6.53 -20.86 8.74
CA ILE A 87 6.16 -19.48 9.09
C ILE A 87 4.79 -19.11 8.52
N ILE A 88 4.50 -19.47 7.26
CA ILE A 88 3.20 -19.21 6.62
C ILE A 88 2.07 -19.92 7.38
N ILE A 89 2.27 -21.17 7.77
CA ILE A 89 1.29 -21.93 8.57
C ILE A 89 1.05 -21.24 9.92
N ILE A 90 2.11 -20.81 10.61
CA ILE A 90 1.99 -20.09 11.88
C ILE A 90 1.21 -18.79 11.67
N LEU A 91 1.56 -17.98 10.67
CA LEU A 91 0.83 -16.74 10.36
C LEU A 91 -0.64 -17.01 10.00
N TYR A 92 -0.93 -18.09 9.28
CA TYR A 92 -2.29 -18.47 8.92
C TYR A 92 -3.12 -18.84 10.16
N LEU A 93 -2.56 -19.62 11.09
CA LEU A 93 -3.21 -19.95 12.36
C LEU A 93 -3.43 -18.70 13.23
N PHE A 94 -2.45 -17.81 13.30
CA PHE A 94 -2.54 -16.56 14.07
C PHE A 94 -3.43 -15.50 13.40
N ARG A 95 -3.75 -15.63 12.10
CA ARG A 95 -4.68 -14.71 11.42
C ARG A 95 -6.08 -14.75 12.02
N ALA A 96 -6.53 -15.91 12.51
CA ALA A 96 -7.85 -16.10 13.10
C ALA A 96 -8.09 -15.22 14.37
N PRO A 97 -7.19 -15.19 15.38
CA PRO A 97 -7.36 -14.32 16.54
C PRO A 97 -7.08 -12.83 16.27
N VAL A 98 -6.21 -12.48 15.31
CA VAL A 98 -5.88 -11.08 14.99
C VAL A 98 -7.07 -10.36 14.36
N LYS A 99 -7.80 -11.02 13.45
CA LYS A 99 -9.00 -10.44 12.82
C LYS A 99 -10.11 -10.14 13.84
N LYS A 100 -10.21 -10.98 14.89
CA LYS A 100 -11.18 -10.83 15.99
C LYS A 100 -10.83 -9.65 16.91
N ARG A 101 -9.56 -9.54 17.33
CA ARG A 101 -9.08 -8.42 18.19
C ARG A 101 -9.21 -7.05 17.54
N ILE A 102 -8.94 -6.94 16.23
CA ILE A 102 -9.05 -5.66 15.52
C ILE A 102 -10.52 -5.23 15.45
N SER A 103 -11.44 -6.15 15.15
CA SER A 103 -12.88 -5.85 15.09
C SER A 103 -13.43 -5.41 16.45
N ASP A 104 -13.06 -6.11 17.53
CA ASP A 104 -13.51 -5.76 18.89
C ASP A 104 -12.96 -4.39 19.34
N THR A 105 -11.75 -4.03 18.91
CA THR A 105 -11.15 -2.73 19.23
C THR A 105 -11.83 -1.58 18.48
N ILE A 106 -12.22 -1.78 17.21
CA ILE A 106 -12.91 -0.77 16.42
C ILE A 106 -14.33 -0.53 16.97
N ILE A 107 -15.07 -1.61 17.29
CA ILE A 107 -16.44 -1.51 17.81
C ILE A 107 -16.46 -0.83 19.19
N LYS A 108 -15.48 -1.12 20.05
CA LYS A 108 -15.41 -0.52 21.39
C LYS A 108 -15.04 0.97 21.36
N LYS A 109 -14.42 1.45 20.28
CA LYS A 109 -14.04 2.85 20.10
C LYS A 109 -15.13 3.72 19.44
N THR A 110 -16.13 3.11 18.81
CA THR A 110 -17.27 3.81 18.20
C THR A 110 -18.51 3.85 19.09
N LEU A 111 -18.60 3.00 20.11
CA LEU A 111 -19.73 2.92 21.05
C LEU A 111 -19.50 3.64 22.40
N ASN A 112 -18.39 4.38 22.55
CA ASN A 112 -18.09 5.16 23.75
C ASN A 112 -17.59 6.56 23.40
#